data_AF-A0AAN9DEC0-F1
#
_entry.id   AF-A0AAN9DEC0-F1
#
_cell.length_a   1.000
_cell.length_b   1.000
_cell.length_c   1.000
_cell.angle_alpha   90.00
_cell.angle_beta   90.00
_cell.angle_gamma   90.00
#
_symmetry.space_group_name_H-M   'P 1'
#
loop_
_entity.id
_entity.type
_entity.pdbx_description
1 polymer ?
#
loop_
_entity_poly.entity_id
_entity_poly.type
_entity_poly.pdbx_seq_one_letter_code
_entity_poly.pdbx_strand_id
1 'polypeptide(L)'
;MVLSGLIYISTNQNSCKQQMIEQVFRKSEEKLEDFGLRSSPGSEEKLEDFGLRSSPGFLYNQPSTLVGRTDVVSMTPWLAPIIWEGTFDPTLIDSIYKQHNLTIATTVFALGKYTRFLKDFLESAEEHYFVGFRVHYYLFTDQPEAVPEVKMGENHHLTVRRVPSLDRWQDISMGRMEILEKLIKNELANEADYIFCLDVDAKFYGRWGVESLGRLVGVIHPWFFDYPRDQFSYERRPESQAFIPAGEGDYYYTAAAFGGSLADVHHLTKTCWEQLNIDIANSIEAIWHEESHLNKYFLYTKPSKLLSPEYLWRDINAAVGQVKIIRFSHVAKNNAEVRPNV
;
A
#
# COMPACT_ATOMS: atom_id res chain seq x y z
N MET A 1 14.61 0.66 28.81
CA MET A 1 13.90 1.89 28.40
C MET A 1 12.59 1.53 27.67
N VAL A 2 11.78 0.67 28.30
CA VAL A 2 10.57 0.03 27.72
C VAL A 2 9.31 0.89 27.96
N LEU A 3 9.45 1.99 28.72
CA LEU A 3 8.36 2.86 29.14
C LEU A 3 7.95 3.92 28.10
N SER A 4 8.77 4.24 27.09
CA SER A 4 8.41 5.28 26.11
C SER A 4 7.38 4.83 25.07
N GLY A 5 7.37 3.53 24.68
CA GLY A 5 6.41 3.00 23.71
C GLY A 5 5.00 2.79 24.28
N LEU A 6 4.89 2.30 25.52
CA LEU A 6 3.62 2.05 26.20
C LEU A 6 2.92 3.33 26.69
N ILE A 7 3.69 4.36 27.08
CA ILE A 7 3.11 5.66 27.47
C ILE A 7 2.55 6.41 26.25
N TYR A 8 3.10 6.20 25.05
CA TYR A 8 2.61 6.89 23.84
C TYR A 8 1.27 6.35 23.31
N ILE A 9 0.98 5.06 23.56
CA ILE A 9 -0.26 4.39 23.11
C ILE A 9 -1.50 4.91 23.88
N SER A 10 -1.34 5.39 25.13
CA SER A 10 -2.48 5.82 25.96
C SER A 10 -2.94 7.26 25.69
N THR A 11 -2.09 8.13 25.13
CA THR A 11 -2.39 9.57 25.01
C THR A 11 -3.03 10.00 23.68
N ASN A 12 -3.04 9.17 22.63
CA ASN A 12 -3.46 9.62 21.29
C ASN A 12 -4.68 8.89 20.69
N GLN A 13 -5.53 8.33 21.54
CA GLN A 13 -6.78 7.68 21.08
C GLN A 13 -7.86 8.66 20.57
N ASN A 14 -7.70 9.98 20.70
CA ASN A 14 -8.79 10.95 20.53
C ASN A 14 -8.53 12.14 19.57
N SER A 15 -7.68 12.01 18.55
CA SER A 15 -7.47 13.14 17.63
C SER A 15 -7.34 12.69 16.19
N CYS A 16 -8.49 12.52 15.52
CA CYS A 16 -8.59 12.66 14.08
C CYS A 16 -9.44 13.90 13.82
N LYS A 17 -8.83 14.99 13.37
CA LYS A 17 -9.52 16.23 12.99
C LYS A 17 -9.86 16.16 11.51
N GLN A 18 -11.05 15.66 11.21
CA GLN A 18 -11.63 15.61 9.86
C GLN A 18 -11.60 16.95 9.11
N GLN A 19 -11.53 18.08 9.85
CA GLN A 19 -11.38 19.43 9.32
C GLN A 19 -10.02 19.72 8.65
N MET A 20 -8.92 19.01 9.01
CA MET A 20 -7.63 19.18 8.34
C MET A 20 -7.56 18.45 7.00
N ILE A 21 -8.30 17.34 6.87
CA ILE A 21 -8.54 16.66 5.60
C ILE A 21 -9.22 17.68 4.66
N GLU A 22 -10.35 18.26 5.06
CA GLU A 22 -11.17 19.19 4.25
C GLU A 22 -10.43 20.45 3.72
N GLN A 23 -9.34 20.91 4.34
CA GLN A 23 -8.58 22.07 3.87
C GLN A 23 -7.76 21.80 2.59
N VAL A 24 -7.45 20.55 2.29
CA VAL A 24 -6.67 20.14 1.10
C VAL A 24 -7.55 19.98 -0.16
N PHE A 25 -8.86 19.70 -0.01
CA PHE A 25 -9.76 19.31 -1.11
C PHE A 25 -10.27 20.45 -2.00
N ARG A 26 -9.96 21.71 -1.70
CA ARG A 26 -10.68 22.85 -2.31
C ARG A 26 -10.23 23.25 -3.72
N LYS A 27 -9.46 22.43 -4.44
CA LYS A 27 -9.02 22.72 -5.81
C LYS A 27 -8.92 21.46 -6.66
N SER A 28 -9.99 21.14 -7.40
CA SER A 28 -10.02 20.89 -8.85
C SER A 28 -11.09 19.87 -9.24
N GLU A 29 -12.12 20.31 -9.96
CA GLU A 29 -12.96 19.45 -10.82
C GLU A 29 -13.08 20.15 -12.18
N GLU A 30 -12.93 19.40 -13.28
CA GLU A 30 -13.91 19.38 -14.40
C GLU A 30 -13.58 18.30 -15.47
N LYS A 31 -14.67 17.69 -15.94
CA LYS A 31 -14.97 16.50 -16.79
C LYS A 31 -14.25 16.32 -18.16
N LEU A 32 -14.30 15.08 -18.69
CA LEU A 32 -14.66 14.75 -20.09
C LEU A 32 -14.95 13.25 -20.36
N GLU A 33 -15.73 12.98 -21.41
CA GLU A 33 -16.46 11.75 -21.79
C GLU A 33 -15.76 10.79 -22.79
N ASP A 34 -16.38 9.60 -22.89
CA ASP A 34 -16.22 8.30 -23.58
C ASP A 34 -15.67 8.19 -25.03
N PHE A 35 -15.04 7.03 -25.36
CA PHE A 35 -15.13 6.29 -26.65
C PHE A 35 -14.37 4.93 -26.65
N GLY A 36 -15.09 3.80 -26.78
CA GLY A 36 -14.95 2.77 -27.86
C GLY A 36 -13.84 1.68 -27.86
N LEU A 37 -14.24 0.41 -27.71
CA LEU A 37 -13.49 -0.87 -27.67
C LEU A 37 -12.73 -1.34 -28.94
N ARG A 38 -11.65 -2.15 -28.78
CA ARG A 38 -11.53 -3.56 -29.31
C ARG A 38 -10.24 -4.36 -28.94
N SER A 39 -10.46 -5.51 -28.27
CA SER A 39 -9.88 -6.89 -28.30
C SER A 39 -8.37 -7.25 -28.36
N SER A 40 -7.99 -8.14 -27.42
CA SER A 40 -6.75 -8.91 -27.09
C SER A 40 -6.34 -10.02 -28.12
N PRO A 41 -5.26 -10.86 -27.98
CA PRO A 41 -4.69 -11.51 -26.76
C PRO A 41 -3.14 -11.72 -26.71
N GLY A 42 -2.64 -12.30 -25.60
CA GLY A 42 -1.41 -13.12 -25.58
C GLY A 42 -0.37 -12.77 -24.50
N SER A 43 -0.46 -13.41 -23.33
CA SER A 43 0.42 -13.29 -22.17
C SER A 43 1.44 -14.43 -22.14
N GLU A 44 2.70 -14.13 -22.47
CA GLU A 44 3.93 -14.80 -21.96
C GLU A 44 5.23 -14.20 -22.56
N GLU A 45 5.14 -13.29 -23.55
CA GLU A 45 6.29 -12.51 -24.10
C GLU A 45 6.32 -11.02 -23.64
N LYS A 46 5.41 -10.59 -22.76
CA LYS A 46 5.00 -9.17 -22.65
C LYS A 46 5.96 -8.19 -21.95
N LEU A 47 7.15 -8.63 -21.55
CA LEU A 47 8.18 -7.74 -20.99
C LEU A 47 9.60 -8.04 -21.52
N GLU A 48 9.70 -8.61 -22.73
CA GLU A 48 10.92 -8.42 -23.53
C GLU A 48 10.95 -6.98 -24.07
N ASP A 49 11.74 -6.14 -23.40
CA ASP A 49 12.46 -4.97 -23.93
C ASP A 49 11.74 -4.07 -24.96
N PHE A 50 10.52 -3.63 -24.63
CA PHE A 50 10.01 -2.38 -25.17
C PHE A 50 9.94 -1.37 -24.02
N GLY A 51 10.98 -0.56 -23.88
CA GLY A 51 11.06 0.50 -22.86
C GLY A 51 9.85 1.44 -22.86
N LEU A 52 9.77 2.33 -21.87
CA LEU A 52 8.67 3.29 -21.72
C LEU A 52 8.44 4.08 -23.03
N ARG A 53 7.29 3.89 -23.67
CA ARG A 53 6.92 4.52 -24.94
C ARG A 53 5.81 5.54 -24.74
N SER A 54 6.07 6.78 -25.14
CA SER A 54 5.03 7.80 -25.28
C SER A 54 4.29 7.62 -26.61
N SER A 55 2.99 7.94 -26.62
CA SER A 55 2.24 8.04 -27.88
C SER A 55 2.78 9.19 -28.75
N PRO A 56 2.89 9.03 -30.09
CA PRO A 56 3.30 10.11 -30.98
C PRO A 56 2.42 11.35 -30.83
N GLY A 57 3.03 12.53 -30.72
CA GLY A 57 2.30 13.81 -30.62
C GLY A 57 1.72 14.12 -29.23
N PHE A 58 1.97 13.30 -28.22
CA PHE A 58 1.54 13.58 -26.85
C PHE A 58 2.30 14.80 -26.29
N LEU A 59 1.57 15.84 -25.90
CA LEU A 59 2.13 17.09 -25.37
C LEU A 59 2.14 17.05 -23.84
N TYR A 60 3.29 17.39 -23.25
CA TYR A 60 3.49 17.49 -21.81
C TYR A 60 4.53 18.58 -21.51
N ASN A 61 4.62 19.00 -20.26
CA ASN A 61 5.57 20.03 -19.86
C ASN A 61 7.02 19.52 -19.98
N GLN A 62 7.91 20.33 -20.54
CA GLN A 62 9.32 19.98 -20.64
C GLN A 62 9.90 19.70 -19.23
N PRO A 63 10.51 18.53 -18.98
CA PRO A 63 11.13 18.24 -17.70
C PRO A 63 12.37 19.13 -17.49
N SER A 64 12.58 19.57 -16.26
CA SER A 64 13.75 20.37 -15.89
C SER A 64 14.80 19.51 -15.18
N THR A 65 16.07 19.68 -15.56
CA THR A 65 17.21 19.07 -14.85
C THR A 65 17.67 19.90 -13.65
N LEU A 66 17.13 21.11 -13.46
CA LEU A 66 17.55 22.07 -12.44
C LEU A 66 16.45 22.37 -11.40
N VAL A 67 15.19 22.03 -11.71
CA VAL A 67 14.03 22.39 -10.91
C VAL A 67 13.22 21.14 -10.58
N GLY A 68 12.95 20.93 -9.29
CA GLY A 68 12.15 19.83 -8.76
C GLY A 68 11.77 20.07 -7.30
N ARG A 69 11.30 19.04 -6.60
CA ARG A 69 11.10 19.09 -5.14
C ARG A 69 12.45 19.30 -4.44
N THR A 70 12.57 20.36 -3.66
CA THR A 70 13.79 20.70 -2.89
C THR A 70 13.62 20.53 -1.39
N ASP A 71 12.39 20.29 -0.95
CA ASP A 71 11.95 20.16 0.44
C ASP A 71 11.88 18.70 0.93
N VAL A 72 12.03 17.74 0.01
CA VAL A 72 12.02 16.28 0.27
C VAL A 72 13.03 15.55 -0.60
N VAL A 73 13.43 14.36 -0.16
CA VAL A 73 14.23 13.43 -0.96
C VAL A 73 13.31 12.68 -1.93
N SER A 74 13.66 12.68 -3.22
CA SER A 74 12.91 12.00 -4.29
C SER A 74 13.58 10.72 -4.80
N MET A 75 14.77 10.37 -4.30
CA MET A 75 15.52 9.19 -4.72
C MET A 75 16.32 8.61 -3.56
N THR A 76 16.27 7.29 -3.39
CA THR A 76 17.04 6.59 -2.36
C THR A 76 18.53 6.46 -2.73
N PRO A 77 19.41 6.13 -1.76
CA PRO A 77 20.82 5.83 -2.05
C PRO A 77 21.05 4.65 -3.01
N TRP A 78 20.04 3.80 -3.25
CA TRP A 78 20.08 2.70 -4.23
C TRP A 78 19.31 3.01 -5.52
N LEU A 79 19.06 4.29 -5.80
CA LEU A 79 18.45 4.79 -7.05
C LEU A 79 16.98 4.40 -7.26
N ALA A 80 16.26 4.04 -6.20
CA ALA A 80 14.80 3.89 -6.28
C ALA A 80 14.11 5.26 -6.10
N PRO A 81 13.11 5.60 -6.91
CA PRO A 81 12.34 6.83 -6.71
C PRO A 81 11.48 6.74 -5.45
N ILE A 82 11.34 7.88 -4.77
CA ILE A 82 10.35 8.11 -3.70
C ILE A 82 9.26 8.99 -4.31
N ILE A 83 8.05 8.46 -4.39
CA ILE A 83 6.94 9.11 -5.10
C ILE A 83 6.28 10.15 -4.19
N TRP A 84 6.40 11.42 -4.58
CA TRP A 84 5.75 12.57 -3.96
C TRP A 84 4.97 13.36 -5.01
N GLU A 85 3.98 14.13 -4.59
CA GLU A 85 3.28 15.07 -5.45
C GLU A 85 4.28 16.08 -6.06
N GLY A 86 4.19 16.23 -7.39
CA GLY A 86 5.13 17.01 -8.19
C GLY A 86 6.41 16.29 -8.62
N THR A 87 6.59 14.99 -8.34
CA THR A 87 7.73 14.20 -8.88
C THR A 87 7.39 13.39 -10.13
N PHE A 88 6.15 13.43 -10.59
CA PHE A 88 5.67 12.74 -11.78
C PHE A 88 4.60 13.57 -12.50
N ASP A 89 4.42 13.32 -13.80
CA ASP A 89 3.31 13.86 -14.60
C ASP A 89 2.24 12.77 -14.75
N PRO A 90 1.05 12.91 -14.13
CA PRO A 90 0.03 11.86 -14.11
C PRO A 90 -0.53 11.56 -15.51
N THR A 91 -0.61 12.57 -16.38
CA THR A 91 -1.18 12.44 -17.73
C THR A 91 -0.22 11.71 -18.66
N LEU A 92 1.08 12.03 -18.59
CA LEU A 92 2.12 11.35 -19.35
C LEU A 92 2.27 9.89 -18.91
N ILE A 93 2.37 9.63 -17.61
CA ILE A 93 2.58 8.26 -17.12
C ILE A 93 1.37 7.37 -17.43
N ASP A 94 0.14 7.89 -17.34
CA ASP A 94 -1.06 7.16 -17.76
C ASP A 94 -1.03 6.82 -19.25
N SER A 95 -0.65 7.78 -20.10
CA SER A 95 -0.54 7.53 -21.55
C SER A 95 0.45 6.41 -21.87
N ILE A 96 1.57 6.35 -21.15
CA ILE A 96 2.57 5.29 -21.32
C ILE A 96 1.98 3.95 -20.87
N TYR A 97 1.47 3.85 -19.65
CA TYR A 97 1.04 2.57 -19.08
C TYR A 97 -0.26 2.02 -19.68
N LYS A 98 -1.18 2.86 -20.16
CA LYS A 98 -2.42 2.42 -20.82
C LYS A 98 -2.16 1.58 -22.07
N GLN A 99 -1.02 1.76 -22.74
CA GLN A 99 -0.63 0.97 -23.91
C GLN A 99 -0.37 -0.52 -23.58
N HIS A 100 -0.11 -0.85 -22.30
CA HIS A 100 0.21 -2.22 -21.89
C HIS A 100 -1.01 -3.04 -21.49
N ASN A 101 -2.18 -2.40 -21.35
CA ASN A 101 -3.43 -3.02 -20.89
C ASN A 101 -3.24 -3.81 -19.58
N LEU A 102 -2.63 -3.14 -18.59
CA LEU A 102 -2.29 -3.75 -17.31
C LEU A 102 -3.55 -4.05 -16.48
N THR A 103 -3.49 -5.15 -15.73
CA THR A 103 -4.45 -5.51 -14.69
C THR A 103 -3.78 -5.48 -13.32
N ILE A 104 -4.39 -4.77 -12.37
CA ILE A 104 -3.89 -4.60 -11.01
C ILE A 104 -4.77 -5.43 -10.07
N ALA A 105 -4.21 -6.49 -9.50
CA ALA A 105 -4.83 -7.19 -8.38
C ALA A 105 -4.70 -6.35 -7.11
N THR A 106 -5.76 -6.26 -6.31
CA THR A 106 -5.75 -5.52 -5.05
C THR A 106 -6.36 -6.37 -3.96
N THR A 107 -5.60 -6.69 -2.93
CA THR A 107 -6.07 -7.57 -1.85
C THR A 107 -6.41 -6.76 -0.62
N VAL A 108 -7.55 -7.06 -0.01
CA VAL A 108 -8.07 -6.36 1.16
C VAL A 108 -8.60 -7.41 2.14
N PHE A 109 -8.31 -7.23 3.43
CA PHE A 109 -8.80 -8.11 4.49
C PHE A 109 -9.78 -7.34 5.37
N ALA A 110 -11.01 -7.86 5.52
CA ALA A 110 -12.03 -7.26 6.36
C ALA A 110 -12.68 -8.33 7.24
N LEU A 111 -12.05 -8.60 8.39
CA LEU A 111 -12.49 -9.65 9.31
C LEU A 111 -13.26 -9.06 10.51
N GLY A 112 -14.29 -9.78 10.97
CA GLY A 112 -15.10 -9.39 12.10
C GLY A 112 -15.70 -8.00 11.91
N LYS A 113 -15.39 -7.09 12.85
CA LYS A 113 -15.93 -5.72 12.84
C LYS A 113 -15.29 -4.81 11.78
N TYR A 114 -14.22 -5.23 11.11
CA TYR A 114 -13.56 -4.44 10.06
C TYR A 114 -14.38 -4.39 8.77
N THR A 115 -15.38 -5.26 8.60
CA THR A 115 -16.36 -5.18 7.50
C THR A 115 -17.04 -3.81 7.41
N ARG A 116 -17.16 -3.09 8.53
CA ARG A 116 -17.72 -1.72 8.59
C ARG A 116 -16.98 -0.71 7.72
N PHE A 117 -15.69 -0.93 7.44
CA PHE A 117 -14.87 0.01 6.67
C PHE A 117 -14.96 -0.23 5.15
N LEU A 118 -15.53 -1.37 4.72
CA LEU A 118 -15.54 -1.79 3.32
C LEU A 118 -16.24 -0.80 2.40
N LYS A 119 -17.34 -0.20 2.86
CA LYS A 119 -18.14 0.69 2.02
C LYS A 119 -17.33 1.93 1.64
N ASP A 120 -16.80 2.65 2.63
CA ASP A 120 -16.00 3.84 2.40
C ASP A 120 -14.69 3.53 1.65
N PHE A 121 -14.06 2.38 1.95
CA PHE A 121 -12.88 1.92 1.23
C PHE A 121 -13.16 1.73 -0.26
N LEU A 122 -14.18 0.92 -0.60
CA LEU A 122 -14.51 0.59 -1.99
C LEU A 122 -15.04 1.80 -2.76
N GLU A 123 -15.97 2.57 -2.18
CA GLU A 123 -16.51 3.77 -2.84
C GLU A 123 -15.41 4.79 -3.14
N SER A 124 -14.50 5.04 -2.19
CA SER A 124 -13.37 5.96 -2.45
C SER A 124 -12.31 5.39 -3.38
N ALA A 125 -12.10 4.07 -3.40
CA ALA A 125 -11.21 3.41 -4.36
C ALA A 125 -11.71 3.63 -5.79
N GLU A 126 -13.01 3.48 -6.04
CA GLU A 126 -13.58 3.72 -7.37
C GLU A 126 -13.43 5.17 -7.86
N GLU A 127 -13.27 6.13 -6.95
CA GLU A 127 -13.04 7.54 -7.28
C GLU A 127 -11.56 7.87 -7.58
N HIS A 128 -10.60 7.09 -7.05
CA HIS A 128 -9.21 7.54 -6.92
C HIS A 128 -8.14 6.49 -7.23
N TYR A 129 -8.46 5.21 -7.11
CA TYR A 129 -7.51 4.10 -7.16
C TYR A 129 -7.52 3.46 -8.55
N PHE A 130 -6.42 3.62 -9.28
CA PHE A 130 -6.19 3.10 -10.64
C PHE A 130 -7.33 3.40 -11.64
N VAL A 131 -7.97 4.56 -11.49
CA VAL A 131 -9.05 5.00 -12.40
C VAL A 131 -8.59 4.99 -13.86
N GLY A 132 -9.35 4.28 -14.70
CA GLY A 132 -9.04 4.11 -16.12
C GLY A 132 -8.08 2.97 -16.44
N PHE A 133 -7.73 2.13 -15.46
CA PHE A 133 -7.03 0.85 -15.62
C PHE A 133 -7.95 -0.31 -15.24
N ARG A 134 -7.47 -1.55 -15.42
CA ARG A 134 -8.19 -2.75 -14.99
C ARG A 134 -7.80 -3.05 -13.55
N VAL A 135 -8.79 -3.20 -12.67
CA VAL A 135 -8.55 -3.49 -11.26
C VAL A 135 -9.36 -4.72 -10.87
N HIS A 136 -8.74 -5.65 -10.15
CA HIS A 136 -9.43 -6.79 -9.59
C HIS A 136 -9.19 -6.82 -8.08
N TYR A 137 -10.23 -6.48 -7.33
CA TYR A 137 -10.24 -6.56 -5.87
C TYR A 137 -10.49 -8.00 -5.41
N TYR A 138 -9.60 -8.52 -4.56
CA TYR A 138 -9.76 -9.77 -3.84
C TYR A 138 -10.00 -9.46 -2.37
N LEU A 139 -11.26 -9.55 -1.95
CA LEU A 139 -11.69 -9.28 -0.59
C LEU A 139 -11.73 -10.56 0.23
N PHE A 140 -10.90 -10.66 1.25
CA PHE A 140 -10.91 -11.76 2.21
C PHE A 140 -11.72 -11.38 3.44
N THR A 141 -12.77 -12.14 3.74
CA THR A 141 -13.66 -11.88 4.88
C THR A 141 -14.21 -13.16 5.51
N ASP A 142 -14.46 -13.15 6.81
CA ASP A 142 -15.20 -14.19 7.52
C ASP A 142 -16.72 -13.98 7.45
N GLN A 143 -17.18 -12.82 6.97
CA GLN A 143 -18.58 -12.43 6.85
C GLN A 143 -18.93 -11.94 5.42
N PRO A 144 -18.97 -12.83 4.40
CA PRO A 144 -19.31 -12.45 3.02
C PRO A 144 -20.65 -11.73 2.89
N GLU A 145 -21.62 -12.07 3.73
CA GLU A 145 -22.94 -11.42 3.80
C GLU A 145 -22.90 -9.96 4.31
N ALA A 146 -21.81 -9.53 4.94
CA ALA A 146 -21.62 -8.16 5.41
C ALA A 146 -20.93 -7.25 4.37
N VAL A 147 -20.58 -7.80 3.19
CA VAL A 147 -19.94 -7.04 2.12
C VAL A 147 -20.98 -6.10 1.48
N PRO A 148 -20.74 -4.79 1.43
CA PRO A 148 -21.70 -3.84 0.86
C PRO A 148 -21.78 -3.98 -0.66
N GLU A 149 -22.97 -3.73 -1.21
CA GLU A 149 -23.11 -3.52 -2.65
C GLU A 149 -22.51 -2.15 -3.01
N VAL A 150 -21.47 -2.16 -3.83
CA VAL A 150 -20.81 -0.95 -4.36
C VAL A 150 -20.78 -1.05 -5.88
N LYS A 151 -21.11 0.04 -6.56
CA LYS A 151 -21.06 0.10 -8.02
C LYS A 151 -19.60 0.18 -8.47
N MET A 152 -19.10 -0.92 -9.01
CA MET A 152 -17.77 -0.98 -9.61
C MET A 152 -17.76 -0.32 -10.99
N GLY A 153 -16.63 0.26 -11.36
CA GLY A 153 -16.32 0.73 -12.69
C GLY A 153 -16.30 -0.41 -13.71
N GLU A 154 -16.40 -0.07 -14.99
CA GLU A 154 -16.59 -1.05 -16.07
C GLU A 154 -15.49 -2.13 -16.14
N ASN A 155 -14.24 -1.76 -15.82
CA ASN A 155 -13.08 -2.65 -15.83
C ASN A 155 -12.64 -3.07 -14.42
N HIS A 156 -13.50 -2.86 -13.42
CA HIS A 156 -13.22 -3.16 -12.03
C HIS A 156 -14.07 -4.35 -11.57
N HIS A 157 -13.44 -5.33 -10.92
CA HIS A 157 -14.11 -6.54 -10.46
C HIS A 157 -13.81 -6.77 -8.98
N LEU A 158 -14.80 -7.31 -8.25
CA LEU A 158 -14.65 -7.71 -6.85
C LEU A 158 -14.92 -9.20 -6.71
N THR A 159 -13.94 -9.94 -6.19
CA THR A 159 -14.08 -11.33 -5.78
C THR A 159 -14.01 -11.42 -4.27
N VAL A 160 -15.09 -11.92 -3.66
CA VAL A 160 -15.17 -12.15 -2.22
C VAL A 160 -14.73 -13.58 -1.90
N ARG A 161 -13.74 -13.72 -1.03
CA ARG A 161 -13.19 -15.00 -0.55
C ARG A 161 -13.51 -15.16 0.93
N ARG A 162 -14.27 -16.21 1.26
CA ARG A 162 -14.53 -16.56 2.65
C ARG A 162 -13.25 -17.11 3.28
N VAL A 163 -12.84 -16.54 4.41
CA VAL A 163 -11.75 -17.06 5.26
C VAL A 163 -12.28 -17.38 6.66
N PRO A 164 -11.63 -18.27 7.43
CA PRO A 164 -12.03 -18.53 8.80
C PRO A 164 -11.97 -17.27 9.66
N SER A 165 -12.91 -17.12 10.60
CA SER A 165 -12.76 -16.18 11.70
C SER A 165 -11.63 -16.70 12.60
N LEU A 166 -10.71 -15.84 13.01
CA LEU A 166 -9.61 -16.21 13.91
C LEU A 166 -9.80 -15.50 15.25
N ASP A 167 -9.48 -16.20 16.34
CA ASP A 167 -9.71 -15.72 17.71
C ASP A 167 -8.80 -14.52 18.07
N ARG A 168 -7.62 -14.38 17.45
CA ARG A 168 -6.67 -13.27 17.66
C ARG A 168 -6.50 -12.44 16.39
N TRP A 169 -6.50 -11.11 16.53
CA TRP A 169 -6.25 -10.21 15.40
C TRP A 169 -4.82 -10.33 14.86
N GLN A 170 -3.89 -10.73 15.71
CA GLN A 170 -2.51 -11.04 15.34
C GLN A 170 -2.44 -12.20 14.36
N ASP A 171 -3.18 -13.28 14.61
CA ASP A 171 -3.21 -14.47 13.75
C ASP A 171 -3.86 -14.14 12.39
N ILE A 172 -4.82 -13.21 12.37
CA ILE A 172 -5.40 -12.62 11.15
C ILE A 172 -4.33 -11.89 10.34
N SER A 173 -3.53 -11.07 11.01
CA SER A 173 -2.48 -10.26 10.40
C SER A 173 -1.34 -11.11 9.86
N MET A 174 -0.95 -12.17 10.59
CA MET A 174 0.08 -13.14 10.21
C MET A 174 -0.38 -14.06 9.07
N GLY A 175 -1.65 -14.44 9.03
CA GLY A 175 -2.24 -15.25 7.95
C GLY A 175 -2.29 -14.55 6.59
N ARG A 176 -2.17 -13.21 6.56
CA ARG A 176 -2.18 -12.43 5.31
C ARG A 176 -1.05 -12.85 4.38
N MET A 177 0.16 -13.04 4.90
CA MET A 177 1.32 -13.41 4.08
C MET A 177 1.13 -14.78 3.40
N GLU A 178 0.58 -15.77 4.12
CA GLU A 178 0.27 -17.08 3.56
C GLU A 178 -0.82 -16.99 2.46
N ILE A 179 -1.90 -16.26 2.73
CA ILE A 179 -3.00 -16.12 1.78
C ILE A 179 -2.53 -15.43 0.50
N LEU A 180 -1.69 -14.41 0.62
CA LEU A 180 -1.09 -13.71 -0.53
C LEU A 180 -0.14 -14.61 -1.32
N GLU A 181 0.74 -15.35 -0.64
CA GLU A 181 1.64 -16.33 -1.27
C GLU A 181 0.84 -17.33 -2.12
N LYS A 182 -0.20 -17.92 -1.55
CA LYS A 182 -1.07 -18.88 -2.26
C LYS A 182 -1.86 -18.24 -3.39
N LEU A 183 -2.44 -17.05 -3.18
CA LEU A 183 -3.21 -16.34 -4.21
C LEU A 183 -2.35 -16.07 -5.45
N ILE A 184 -1.14 -15.50 -5.24
CA ILE A 184 -0.26 -15.16 -6.36
C ILE A 184 0.18 -16.42 -7.11
N LYS A 185 0.59 -17.46 -6.36
CA LYS A 185 1.10 -18.70 -6.93
C LYS A 185 0.05 -19.48 -7.73
N ASN A 186 -1.20 -19.50 -7.26
CA ASN A 186 -2.22 -20.40 -7.77
C ASN A 186 -3.16 -19.73 -8.78
N GLU A 187 -3.36 -18.41 -8.69
CA GLU A 187 -4.45 -17.72 -9.41
C GLU A 187 -3.92 -16.54 -10.25
N LEU A 188 -3.09 -15.66 -9.68
CA LEU A 188 -2.83 -14.37 -10.32
C LEU A 188 -1.90 -14.41 -11.52
N ALA A 189 -1.12 -15.48 -11.72
CA ALA A 189 -0.09 -15.57 -12.76
C ALA A 189 -0.61 -15.21 -14.18
N ASN A 190 -1.88 -15.48 -14.47
CA ASN A 190 -2.54 -15.15 -15.74
C ASN A 190 -3.65 -14.11 -15.63
N GLU A 191 -3.91 -13.57 -14.44
CA GLU A 191 -5.03 -12.66 -14.16
C GLU A 191 -4.58 -11.22 -13.91
N ALA A 192 -3.34 -11.01 -13.46
CA ALA A 192 -2.84 -9.69 -13.11
C ALA A 192 -1.36 -9.50 -13.49
N ASP A 193 -0.96 -8.24 -13.65
CA ASP A 193 0.43 -7.84 -13.90
C ASP A 193 1.11 -7.39 -12.60
N TYR A 194 0.35 -6.72 -11.74
CA TYR A 194 0.79 -6.17 -10.45
C TYR A 194 -0.20 -6.50 -9.35
N ILE A 195 0.28 -6.48 -8.11
CA ILE A 195 -0.55 -6.63 -6.92
C ILE A 195 -0.24 -5.54 -5.90
N PHE A 196 -1.28 -5.00 -5.27
CA PHE A 196 -1.20 -4.18 -4.06
C PHE A 196 -1.98 -4.83 -2.91
N CYS A 197 -1.42 -4.78 -1.71
CA CYS A 197 -2.03 -5.25 -0.49
C CYS A 197 -2.32 -4.04 0.39
N LEU A 198 -3.60 -3.82 0.73
CA LEU A 198 -4.05 -2.62 1.42
C LEU A 198 -4.89 -2.98 2.66
N ASP A 199 -4.68 -2.23 3.76
CA ASP A 199 -5.55 -2.28 4.93
C ASP A 199 -6.92 -1.66 4.63
N VAL A 200 -7.98 -2.30 5.12
CA VAL A 200 -9.36 -1.86 4.86
C VAL A 200 -9.76 -0.64 5.68
N ASP A 201 -9.13 -0.38 6.83
CA ASP A 201 -9.47 0.73 7.72
C ASP A 201 -8.87 2.09 7.27
N ALA A 202 -8.79 2.29 5.97
CA ALA A 202 -8.30 3.51 5.35
C ALA A 202 -9.21 3.90 4.17
N LYS A 203 -9.14 5.17 3.79
CA LYS A 203 -9.98 5.77 2.75
C LYS A 203 -9.12 6.53 1.75
N PHE A 204 -9.48 6.44 0.47
CA PHE A 204 -8.85 7.22 -0.58
C PHE A 204 -9.42 8.63 -0.63
N TYR A 205 -8.56 9.58 -0.98
CA TYR A 205 -8.83 11.01 -0.97
C TYR A 205 -8.21 11.73 -2.16
N GLY A 206 -7.34 11.04 -2.90
CA GLY A 206 -6.66 11.57 -4.05
C GLY A 206 -6.06 10.45 -4.86
N ARG A 207 -5.66 10.78 -6.09
CA ARG A 207 -5.17 9.82 -7.07
C ARG A 207 -4.12 8.86 -6.48
N TRP A 208 -4.35 7.57 -6.68
CA TRP A 208 -3.37 6.51 -6.56
C TRP A 208 -3.36 5.73 -7.87
N GLY A 209 -2.33 5.88 -8.69
CA GLY A 209 -2.29 5.29 -10.03
C GLY A 209 -0.96 4.63 -10.38
N VAL A 210 -0.70 4.54 -11.69
CA VAL A 210 0.47 3.83 -12.24
C VAL A 210 1.81 4.43 -11.85
N GLU A 211 1.84 5.66 -11.33
CA GLU A 211 3.04 6.22 -10.72
C GLU A 211 3.56 5.38 -9.54
N SER A 212 2.66 4.62 -8.89
CA SER A 212 2.98 3.74 -7.77
C SER A 212 3.56 2.38 -8.20
N LEU A 213 3.42 1.98 -9.48
CA LEU A 213 3.83 0.65 -9.95
C LEU A 213 5.35 0.49 -9.97
N GLY A 214 5.85 -0.62 -9.45
CA GLY A 214 7.25 -0.98 -9.47
C GLY A 214 7.40 -2.49 -9.30
N ARG A 215 8.62 -3.00 -9.44
CA ARG A 215 8.91 -4.41 -9.18
C ARG A 215 8.59 -4.79 -7.74
N LEU A 216 9.09 -3.98 -6.80
CA LEU A 216 8.83 -4.10 -5.38
C LEU A 216 8.58 -2.70 -4.81
N VAL A 217 7.45 -2.52 -4.12
CA VAL A 217 6.93 -1.23 -3.69
C VAL A 217 6.66 -1.26 -2.19
N GLY A 218 7.32 -0.37 -1.44
CA GLY A 218 7.08 -0.15 -0.02
C GLY A 218 6.53 1.24 0.25
N VAL A 219 5.66 1.40 1.26
CA VAL A 219 5.13 2.70 1.68
C VAL A 219 5.83 3.14 2.96
N ILE A 220 6.36 4.37 2.96
CA ILE A 220 7.04 4.94 4.14
C ILE A 220 5.99 5.24 5.20
N HIS A 221 6.20 4.73 6.41
CA HIS A 221 5.24 4.85 7.49
C HIS A 221 5.09 6.32 7.94
N PRO A 222 3.86 6.84 8.07
CA PRO A 222 3.61 8.27 8.33
C PRO A 222 4.14 8.75 9.68
N TRP A 223 4.34 7.89 10.66
CA TRP A 223 4.89 8.29 11.97
C TRP A 223 6.41 8.35 12.07
N PHE A 224 7.12 7.84 11.08
CA PHE A 224 8.57 7.65 11.18
C PHE A 224 9.34 8.32 10.03
N PHE A 225 8.66 8.94 9.06
CA PHE A 225 9.33 9.45 7.85
C PHE A 225 10.32 10.60 8.11
N ASP A 226 10.16 11.32 9.23
CA ASP A 226 11.04 12.38 9.69
C ASP A 226 11.91 11.96 10.91
N TYR A 227 11.87 10.68 11.28
CA TYR A 227 12.59 10.16 12.45
C TYR A 227 13.94 9.54 12.04
N PRO A 228 14.97 9.64 12.90
CA PRO A 228 16.20 8.90 12.69
C PRO A 228 16.00 7.40 12.97
N ARG A 229 16.78 6.55 12.30
CA ARG A 229 16.65 5.08 12.36
C ARG A 229 16.69 4.47 13.76
N ASP A 230 17.36 5.13 14.70
CA ASP A 230 17.47 4.65 16.09
C ASP A 230 16.15 4.78 16.86
N GLN A 231 15.21 5.58 16.33
CA GLN A 231 13.86 5.73 16.88
C GLN A 231 12.83 4.84 16.17
N PHE A 232 13.21 4.13 15.11
CA PHE A 232 12.34 3.16 14.46
C PHE A 232 12.05 1.98 15.38
N SER A 233 10.77 1.60 15.44
CA SER A 233 10.28 0.51 16.28
C SER A 233 10.48 -0.87 15.64
N TYR A 234 11.64 -1.13 15.04
CA TYR A 234 11.97 -2.47 14.56
C TYR A 234 12.00 -3.48 15.70
N GLU A 235 11.89 -4.77 15.37
CA GLU A 235 12.19 -5.85 16.31
C GLU A 235 13.67 -5.80 16.70
N ARG A 236 13.95 -5.77 18.02
CA ARG A 236 15.30 -5.63 18.59
C ARG A 236 15.74 -6.86 19.38
N ARG A 237 14.88 -7.87 19.53
CA ARG A 237 15.21 -9.17 20.14
C ARG A 237 15.90 -10.05 19.10
N PRO A 238 17.18 -10.42 19.30
CA PRO A 238 17.94 -11.23 18.35
C PRO A 238 17.38 -12.64 18.13
N GLU A 239 16.48 -13.09 18.99
CA GLU A 239 15.79 -14.39 18.87
C GLU A 239 14.75 -14.41 17.75
N SER A 240 14.24 -13.26 17.32
CA SER A 240 13.25 -13.16 16.24
C SER A 240 13.93 -13.05 14.87
N GLN A 241 13.34 -13.69 13.87
CA GLN A 241 13.75 -13.54 12.47
C GLN A 241 13.59 -12.11 11.95
N ALA A 242 12.71 -11.30 12.56
CA ALA A 242 12.52 -9.90 12.22
C ALA A 242 13.59 -8.96 12.82
N PHE A 243 14.55 -9.48 13.58
CA PHE A 243 15.56 -8.68 14.28
C PHE A 243 16.36 -7.75 13.35
N ILE A 244 16.37 -6.45 13.66
CA ILE A 244 17.25 -5.47 13.03
C ILE A 244 18.16 -4.85 14.10
N PRO A 245 19.50 -4.97 13.97
CA PRO A 245 20.45 -4.36 14.90
C PRO A 245 20.33 -2.84 14.99
N ALA A 246 20.77 -2.27 16.13
CA ALA A 246 20.91 -0.82 16.26
C ALA A 246 21.90 -0.28 15.20
N GLY A 247 21.61 0.90 14.63
CA GLY A 247 22.39 1.49 13.54
C GLY A 247 22.05 0.98 12.13
N GLU A 248 21.33 -0.14 11.98
CA GLU A 248 20.78 -0.60 10.70
C GLU A 248 19.38 -0.03 10.43
N GLY A 249 18.98 0.01 9.15
CA GLY A 249 17.69 0.56 8.70
C GLY A 249 17.83 1.74 7.73
N ASP A 250 17.02 1.76 6.68
CA ASP A 250 16.94 2.88 5.73
C ASP A 250 15.72 3.76 6.02
N TYR A 251 14.54 3.14 6.01
CA TYR A 251 13.23 3.74 6.31
C TYR A 251 12.41 2.74 7.13
N TYR A 252 11.42 3.24 7.86
CA TYR A 252 10.40 2.38 8.45
C TYR A 252 9.20 2.31 7.50
N TYR A 253 8.89 1.11 7.03
CA TYR A 253 7.80 0.84 6.10
C TYR A 253 6.57 0.33 6.85
N THR A 254 5.38 0.66 6.33
CA THR A 254 4.10 0.20 6.87
C THR A 254 3.66 -1.12 6.24
N ALA A 255 3.06 -2.03 7.02
CA ALA A 255 2.39 -3.22 6.47
C ALA A 255 0.98 -2.95 5.95
N ALA A 256 0.42 -1.77 6.21
CA ALA A 256 -0.91 -1.38 5.77
C ALA A 256 -0.99 -1.12 4.25
N ALA A 257 0.15 -0.93 3.59
CA ALA A 257 0.23 -0.81 2.14
C ALA A 257 1.60 -1.28 1.63
N PHE A 258 1.60 -2.23 0.70
CA PHE A 258 2.77 -2.63 -0.09
C PHE A 258 2.32 -3.27 -1.39
N GLY A 259 3.23 -3.45 -2.34
CA GLY A 259 2.88 -4.08 -3.61
C GLY A 259 4.06 -4.29 -4.54
N GLY A 260 3.76 -4.56 -5.80
CA GLY A 260 4.76 -4.72 -6.84
C GLY A 260 4.35 -5.72 -7.92
N SER A 261 5.34 -6.23 -8.65
CA SER A 261 5.17 -7.33 -9.59
C SER A 261 4.73 -8.59 -8.83
N LEU A 262 3.95 -9.45 -9.48
CA LEU A 262 3.53 -10.70 -8.87
C LEU A 262 4.71 -11.54 -8.37
N ALA A 263 5.80 -11.61 -9.16
CA ALA A 263 6.98 -12.40 -8.80
C ALA A 263 7.69 -11.88 -7.54
N ASP A 264 7.93 -10.57 -7.47
CA ASP A 264 8.65 -9.97 -6.34
C ASP A 264 7.79 -9.95 -5.06
N VAL A 265 6.47 -9.73 -5.19
CA VAL A 265 5.55 -9.78 -4.04
C VAL A 265 5.35 -11.21 -3.54
N HIS A 266 5.27 -12.21 -4.43
CA HIS A 266 5.25 -13.61 -4.02
C HIS A 266 6.52 -14.00 -3.23
N HIS A 267 7.69 -13.51 -3.66
CA HIS A 267 8.91 -13.76 -2.90
C HIS A 267 8.87 -13.11 -1.52
N LEU A 268 8.42 -11.85 -1.43
CA LEU A 268 8.24 -11.14 -0.16
C LEU A 268 7.33 -11.89 0.78
N THR A 269 6.12 -12.25 0.33
CA THR A 269 5.10 -12.85 1.18
C THR A 269 5.52 -14.25 1.64
N LYS A 270 6.13 -15.04 0.73
CA LYS A 270 6.71 -16.34 1.07
C LYS A 270 7.80 -16.21 2.15
N THR A 271 8.75 -15.29 1.99
CA THR A 271 9.84 -15.12 2.97
C THR A 271 9.32 -14.62 4.32
N CYS A 272 8.41 -13.66 4.33
CA CYS A 272 7.81 -13.18 5.58
C CYS A 272 7.03 -14.29 6.28
N TRP A 273 6.28 -15.11 5.53
CA TRP A 273 5.54 -16.26 6.06
C TRP A 273 6.45 -17.34 6.66
N GLU A 274 7.55 -17.69 5.97
CA GLU A 274 8.54 -18.64 6.47
C GLU A 274 9.19 -18.13 7.78
N GLN A 275 9.54 -16.85 7.85
CA GLN A 275 10.12 -16.24 9.05
C GLN A 275 9.14 -16.17 10.22
N LEU A 276 7.89 -15.79 9.96
CA LEU A 276 6.81 -15.81 10.96
C LEU A 276 6.64 -17.21 11.56
N ASN A 277 6.67 -18.26 10.74
CA ASN A 277 6.56 -19.64 11.23
C ASN A 277 7.75 -20.08 12.09
N ILE A 278 8.96 -19.62 11.77
CA ILE A 278 10.15 -19.87 12.60
C ILE A 278 9.99 -19.19 13.97
N ASP A 279 9.50 -17.94 13.98
CA ASP A 279 9.24 -17.19 15.21
C ASP A 279 8.17 -17.89 16.06
N ILE A 280 7.05 -18.30 15.45
CA ILE A 280 5.99 -19.09 16.10
C ILE A 280 6.57 -20.38 16.70
N ALA A 281 7.38 -21.14 15.95
CA ALA A 281 8.00 -22.37 16.43
C ALA A 281 8.95 -22.14 17.61
N ASN A 282 9.55 -20.95 17.69
CA ASN A 282 10.42 -20.51 18.79
C ASN A 282 9.67 -19.80 19.93
N SER A 283 8.34 -19.79 19.91
CA SER A 283 7.50 -19.09 20.89
C SER A 283 7.79 -17.58 21.00
N ILE A 284 8.14 -16.96 19.89
CA ILE A 284 8.35 -15.51 19.78
C ILE A 284 7.37 -14.91 18.77
N GLU A 285 6.83 -13.74 19.09
CA GLU A 285 5.98 -12.94 18.21
C GLU A 285 6.63 -11.57 18.08
N ALA A 286 6.98 -11.15 16.86
CA ALA A 286 7.65 -9.88 16.61
C ALA A 286 6.80 -8.68 17.06
N ILE A 287 7.44 -7.60 17.52
CA ILE A 287 6.78 -6.48 18.20
C ILE A 287 5.66 -5.81 17.39
N TRP A 288 5.78 -5.79 16.06
CA TRP A 288 4.74 -5.33 15.14
C TRP A 288 4.33 -6.40 14.13
N HIS A 289 4.33 -7.67 14.55
CA HIS A 289 3.86 -8.81 13.74
C HIS A 289 4.50 -8.82 12.35
N GLU A 290 3.71 -8.96 11.27
CA GLU A 290 4.20 -8.97 9.90
C GLU A 290 4.90 -7.68 9.46
N GLU A 291 4.59 -6.52 10.05
CA GLU A 291 5.30 -5.27 9.74
C GLU A 291 6.77 -5.33 10.14
N SER A 292 7.09 -6.05 11.22
CA SER A 292 8.48 -6.26 11.62
C SER A 292 9.24 -7.11 10.60
N HIS A 293 8.63 -8.19 10.11
CA HIS A 293 9.21 -9.04 9.06
C HIS A 293 9.30 -8.32 7.71
N LEU A 294 8.29 -7.50 7.37
CA LEU A 294 8.30 -6.67 6.16
C LEU A 294 9.48 -5.69 6.16
N ASN A 295 9.72 -5.01 7.29
CA ASN A 295 10.85 -4.11 7.44
C ASN A 295 12.19 -4.84 7.36
N LYS A 296 12.29 -6.03 7.96
CA LYS A 296 13.46 -6.90 7.80
C LYS A 296 13.69 -7.28 6.34
N TYR A 297 12.63 -7.64 5.61
CA TYR A 297 12.71 -7.99 4.20
C TYR A 297 13.20 -6.80 3.36
N PHE A 298 12.60 -5.62 3.51
CA PHE A 298 13.00 -4.43 2.74
C PHE A 298 14.41 -3.92 3.07
N LEU A 299 14.94 -4.23 4.25
CA LEU A 299 16.32 -3.90 4.59
C LEU A 299 17.33 -4.67 3.73
N TYR A 300 17.08 -5.94 3.41
CA TYR A 300 18.02 -6.76 2.61
C TYR A 300 17.60 -6.94 1.16
N THR A 301 16.31 -6.79 0.86
CA THR A 301 15.75 -6.77 -0.49
C THR A 301 15.18 -5.37 -0.77
N LYS A 302 16.04 -4.49 -1.29
CA LYS A 302 15.69 -3.07 -1.45
C LYS A 302 14.48 -2.89 -2.37
N PRO A 303 13.44 -2.12 -1.96
CA PRO A 303 12.31 -1.84 -2.83
C PRO A 303 12.75 -1.01 -4.04
N SER A 304 12.22 -1.35 -5.21
CA SER A 304 12.49 -0.64 -6.47
C SER A 304 11.79 0.72 -6.56
N LYS A 305 10.80 0.96 -5.69
CA LYS A 305 10.03 2.19 -5.60
C LYS A 305 9.49 2.35 -4.19
N LEU A 306 9.52 3.58 -3.68
CA LEU A 306 8.95 3.91 -2.37
C LEU A 306 7.80 4.89 -2.57
N LEU A 307 6.71 4.69 -1.85
CA LEU A 307 5.65 5.69 -1.78
C LEU A 307 5.86 6.54 -0.54
N SER A 308 5.76 7.86 -0.70
CA SER A 308 5.81 8.78 0.42
C SER A 308 4.62 8.62 1.36
N PRO A 309 4.63 9.27 2.54
CA PRO A 309 3.48 9.31 3.44
C PRO A 309 2.19 9.88 2.82
N GLU A 310 2.23 10.51 1.65
CA GLU A 310 1.01 10.91 0.91
C GLU A 310 0.12 9.70 0.56
N TYR A 311 0.72 8.51 0.42
CA TYR A 311 0.07 7.24 0.07
C TYR A 311 -0.34 6.41 1.29
N LEU A 312 -0.06 6.87 2.51
CA LEU A 312 -0.71 6.36 3.71
C LEU A 312 -0.49 7.36 4.84
N TRP A 313 -1.47 8.23 5.03
CA TRP A 313 -1.41 9.27 6.05
C TRP A 313 -2.14 8.87 7.33
N ARG A 314 -1.74 9.49 8.42
CA ARG A 314 -2.47 9.53 9.68
C ARG A 314 -2.25 10.89 10.31
N ASP A 315 -3.33 11.55 10.71
CA ASP A 315 -3.40 12.94 11.22
C ASP A 315 -2.40 13.24 12.36
N ILE A 316 -1.13 13.46 12.02
CA ILE A 316 -0.04 13.75 12.95
C ILE A 316 0.56 15.14 12.72
N ASN A 317 1.18 15.65 13.78
CA ASN A 317 1.81 16.97 13.89
C ASN A 317 3.10 17.19 13.07
N ALA A 318 3.41 16.35 12.07
CA ALA A 318 4.59 16.58 11.22
C ALA A 318 4.28 17.56 10.08
N ALA A 319 5.25 18.42 9.78
CA ALA A 319 5.20 19.57 8.90
C ALA A 319 4.25 19.44 7.69
N VAL A 320 3.08 20.08 7.80
CA VAL A 320 2.05 20.23 6.75
C VAL A 320 2.62 20.76 5.41
N GLY A 321 3.86 21.28 5.39
CA GLY A 321 4.49 21.82 4.20
C GLY A 321 4.93 20.78 3.15
N GLN A 322 5.40 19.59 3.56
CA GLN A 322 5.98 18.61 2.63
C GLN A 322 4.93 17.69 1.99
N VAL A 323 3.90 17.32 2.74
CA VAL A 323 2.76 16.53 2.25
C VAL A 323 1.82 17.48 1.54
N LYS A 324 1.85 17.46 0.20
CA LYS A 324 1.03 18.39 -0.60
C LYS A 324 -0.38 17.88 -0.85
N ILE A 325 -0.57 16.57 -0.76
CA ILE A 325 -1.83 15.89 -0.96
C ILE A 325 -1.91 14.65 -0.07
N ILE A 326 -3.10 14.34 0.42
CA ILE A 326 -3.41 13.06 1.08
C ILE A 326 -4.13 12.20 0.05
N ARG A 327 -3.53 11.08 -0.36
CA ARG A 327 -4.10 10.14 -1.33
C ARG A 327 -4.87 9.01 -0.65
N PHE A 328 -4.34 8.53 0.47
CA PHE A 328 -4.91 7.45 1.26
C PHE A 328 -4.62 7.71 2.74
N SER A 329 -5.62 7.59 3.61
CA SER A 329 -5.47 7.87 5.04
C SER A 329 -6.25 6.90 5.89
N HIS A 330 -5.67 6.51 7.03
CA HIS A 330 -6.38 5.73 8.04
C HIS A 330 -7.64 6.46 8.51
N VAL A 331 -8.70 5.69 8.72
CA VAL A 331 -9.95 6.16 9.34
C VAL A 331 -9.78 6.14 10.87
N ALA A 332 -10.34 7.15 11.53
CA ALA A 332 -10.37 7.18 12.99
C ALA A 332 -11.10 5.96 13.54
N LYS A 333 -10.45 5.19 14.40
CA LYS A 333 -11.03 4.00 15.02
C LYS A 333 -10.57 3.83 16.45
N ASN A 334 -11.48 3.34 17.30
CA ASN A 334 -11.13 2.84 18.61
C ASN A 334 -10.73 1.37 18.50
N ASN A 335 -9.43 1.07 18.68
CA ASN A 335 -8.92 -0.30 18.55
C ASN A 335 -9.62 -1.29 19.47
N ALA A 336 -10.01 -0.87 20.69
CA ALA A 336 -10.72 -1.73 21.64
C ALA A 336 -12.15 -2.10 21.18
N GLU A 337 -12.75 -1.28 20.32
CA GLU A 337 -14.10 -1.54 19.80
C GLU A 337 -14.08 -2.50 18.61
N VAL A 338 -13.03 -2.45 17.78
CA VAL A 338 -12.96 -3.17 16.50
C VAL A 338 -12.14 -4.45 16.55
N ARG A 339 -11.22 -4.60 17.53
CA ARG A 339 -10.44 -5.81 17.72
C ARG A 339 -11.14 -6.76 18.70
N PRO A 340 -11.15 -8.08 18.46
CA PRO A 340 -11.77 -9.05 19.35
C PRO A 340 -11.03 -9.17 20.69
N ASN A 341 -9.71 -8.92 20.70
CA ASN A 341 -8.83 -9.03 21.87
C ASN A 341 -7.75 -7.92 21.84
N VAL A 342 -7.15 -7.63 23.01
CA VAL A 342 -6.06 -6.63 23.17
C VAL A 342 -4.76 -7.14 22.55
#